data_AF-A0A7C3GBP0-F1
#
_entry.id   AF-A0A7C3GBP0-F1
#
_cell.length_a   1.000
_cell.length_b   1.000
_cell.length_c   1.000
_cell.angle_alpha   90.00
_cell.angle_beta   90.00
_cell.angle_gamma   90.00
#
_symmetry.space_group_name_H-M   'P 1'
#
loop_
_entity.id
_entity.type
_entity.pdbx_description
1 polymer ?
#
loop_
_entity_poly.entity_id
_entity_poly.type
_entity_poly.pdbx_seq_one_letter_code
_entity_poly.pdbx_strand_id
1 'polypeptide(L)'
;MSFMQSENVTRREKALAWSVHIYTASGALWGLLAVLAAVEGKMMASFAWMCVTLLVDGVDGTLARRFRVKDVVPTFDGALLDNMVDYFTYVLVPLIVVYMAEMVPAHLLIATITFVSLSSAYQF
;
A
#
# COMPACT_ATOMS: atom_id res chain seq x y z
N MET A 1 -9.32 9.68 35.29
CA MET A 1 -10.11 10.68 34.53
C MET A 1 -10.72 9.94 33.35
N SER A 2 -12.03 9.66 33.43
CA SER A 2 -12.96 9.10 32.42
C SER A 2 -12.53 7.80 31.71
N PHE A 3 -13.00 6.58 32.02
CA PHE A 3 -14.37 6.06 31.91
C PHE A 3 -15.26 6.77 30.88
N MET A 4 -14.91 6.66 29.59
CA MET A 4 -15.83 6.96 28.49
C MET A 4 -15.88 5.79 27.49
N GLN A 5 -16.95 5.01 27.63
CA GLN A 5 -17.68 4.26 26.60
C GLN A 5 -16.90 3.23 25.77
N SER A 6 -16.91 1.98 26.22
CA SER A 6 -17.04 0.88 25.27
C SER A 6 -18.45 0.96 24.68
N GLU A 7 -18.63 1.70 23.58
CA GLU A 7 -19.77 1.46 22.69
C GLU A 7 -19.82 -0.05 22.43
N ASN A 8 -21.00 -0.66 22.52
CA ASN A 8 -21.17 -2.08 22.17
C ASN A 8 -20.93 -2.24 20.67
N VAL A 9 -19.66 -2.33 20.27
CA VAL A 9 -19.23 -2.50 18.87
C VAL A 9 -19.91 -3.75 18.31
N THR A 10 -20.76 -3.55 17.32
CA THR A 10 -21.56 -4.60 16.72
C THR A 10 -20.70 -5.55 15.88
N ARG A 11 -21.17 -6.79 15.68
CA ARG A 11 -20.50 -7.75 14.78
C ARG A 11 -20.33 -7.19 13.36
N ARG A 12 -21.28 -6.36 12.92
CA ARG A 12 -21.26 -5.72 11.60
C ARG A 12 -20.14 -4.68 11.49
N GLU A 13 -19.95 -3.85 12.50
CA GLU A 13 -18.86 -2.86 12.52
C GLU A 13 -17.50 -3.54 12.50
N LYS A 14 -17.31 -4.61 13.27
CA LYS A 14 -16.08 -5.41 13.22
C LYS A 14 -15.84 -6.01 11.85
N ALA A 15 -16.87 -6.58 11.22
CA ALA A 15 -16.76 -7.12 9.86
C ALA A 15 -16.38 -6.04 8.84
N LEU A 16 -16.96 -4.84 8.95
CA LEU A 16 -16.59 -3.70 8.09
C LEU A 16 -15.14 -3.27 8.32
N ALA A 17 -14.70 -3.14 9.57
CA ALA A 17 -13.32 -2.79 9.88
C ALA A 17 -12.31 -3.82 9.32
N TRP A 18 -12.59 -5.11 9.46
CA TRP A 18 -11.78 -6.15 8.84
C TRP A 18 -11.81 -6.10 7.31
N SER A 19 -12.95 -5.75 6.70
CA SER A 19 -13.02 -5.59 5.24
C SER A 19 -12.14 -4.44 4.75
N VAL A 20 -11.98 -3.37 5.53
CA VAL A 20 -11.04 -2.28 5.21
C VAL A 20 -9.60 -2.80 5.25
N HIS A 21 -9.21 -3.59 6.25
CA HIS A 21 -7.86 -4.18 6.28
C HIS A 21 -7.59 -5.13 5.11
N ILE A 22 -8.57 -5.95 4.73
CA ILE A 22 -8.45 -6.82 3.55
C ILE A 22 -8.31 -5.97 2.27
N TYR A 23 -9.04 -4.86 2.20
CA TYR A 23 -8.97 -3.94 1.08
C TYR A 23 -7.60 -3.27 0.97
N THR A 24 -7.04 -2.75 2.07
CA THR A 24 -5.64 -2.25 2.12
C THR A 24 -4.65 -3.33 1.71
N ALA A 25 -4.75 -4.52 2.31
CA ALA A 25 -3.86 -5.65 1.98
C ALA A 25 -3.93 -6.06 0.50
N SER A 26 -5.06 -5.82 -0.19
CA SER A 26 -5.17 -6.08 -1.62
C SER A 26 -4.23 -5.23 -2.47
N GLY A 27 -3.78 -4.07 -1.99
CA GLY A 27 -2.75 -3.24 -2.63
C GLY A 27 -1.50 -4.04 -2.99
N ALA A 28 -1.08 -4.98 -2.12
CA ALA A 28 0.06 -5.85 -2.38
C ALA A 28 -0.18 -6.81 -3.58
N LEU A 29 -1.42 -7.28 -3.78
CA LEU A 29 -1.76 -8.10 -4.95
C LEU A 29 -1.63 -7.28 -6.24
N TRP A 30 -2.18 -6.07 -6.25
CA TRP A 30 -2.12 -5.19 -7.43
C TRP A 30 -0.68 -4.77 -7.76
N GLY A 31 0.14 -4.48 -6.75
CA GLY A 31 1.56 -4.20 -6.95
C GLY A 31 2.33 -5.41 -7.49
N LEU A 32 2.01 -6.63 -7.06
CA LEU A 32 2.63 -7.84 -7.60
C LEU A 32 2.23 -8.06 -9.06
N LEU A 33 0.98 -7.81 -9.43
CA LEU A 33 0.51 -7.86 -10.82
C LEU A 33 1.24 -6.81 -11.69
N ALA A 34 1.52 -5.63 -11.15
CA ALA A 34 2.33 -4.62 -11.83
C ALA A 34 3.75 -5.12 -12.10
N VAL A 35 4.39 -5.76 -11.12
CA VAL A 35 5.72 -6.37 -11.25
C VAL A 35 5.72 -7.48 -12.30
N LEU A 36 4.76 -8.41 -12.24
CA LEU A 36 4.63 -9.49 -13.22
C LEU A 36 4.48 -8.94 -14.64
N ALA A 37 3.62 -7.93 -14.83
CA ALA A 37 3.46 -7.28 -16.12
C ALA A 37 4.76 -6.59 -16.61
N ALA A 38 5.52 -5.96 -15.72
CA ALA A 38 6.80 -5.34 -16.06
C ALA A 38 7.85 -6.38 -16.48
N VAL A 39 7.95 -7.49 -15.74
CA VAL A 39 8.85 -8.61 -16.04
C VAL A 39 8.52 -9.26 -17.39
N GLU A 40 7.24 -9.33 -17.76
CA GLU A 40 6.78 -9.79 -19.07
C GLU A 40 6.94 -8.75 -20.20
N GLY A 41 7.51 -7.58 -19.92
CA GLY A 41 7.66 -6.48 -20.89
C GLY A 41 6.37 -5.73 -21.23
N LYS A 42 5.27 -6.01 -20.52
CA LYS A 42 3.94 -5.40 -20.74
C LYS A 42 3.81 -4.09 -19.95
N MET A 43 4.58 -3.08 -20.33
CA MET A 43 4.72 -1.86 -19.53
C MET A 43 3.41 -1.09 -19.33
N MET A 44 2.55 -0.99 -20.35
CA MET A 44 1.24 -0.35 -20.21
C MET A 44 0.34 -1.06 -19.19
N ALA A 45 0.39 -2.40 -19.15
CA ALA A 45 -0.36 -3.17 -18.15
C ALA A 45 0.25 -2.98 -16.75
N SER A 46 1.57 -2.91 -16.64
CA SER A 46 2.26 -2.61 -15.38
C SER A 46 1.80 -1.26 -14.81
N PHE A 47 1.84 -0.20 -15.62
CA PHE A 47 1.35 1.12 -15.21
C PHE A 47 -0.15 1.11 -14.88
N ALA A 48 -0.97 0.36 -15.61
CA ALA A 48 -2.39 0.23 -15.29
C ALA A 48 -2.60 -0.39 -13.90
N TRP A 49 -1.84 -1.44 -13.55
CA TRP A 49 -1.89 -2.03 -12.21
C TRP A 49 -1.38 -1.08 -11.12
N MET A 50 -0.35 -0.28 -11.40
CA MET A 50 0.09 0.79 -10.49
C MET A 50 -0.99 1.86 -10.30
N CYS A 51 -1.74 2.24 -11.34
CA CYS A 51 -2.89 3.12 -11.14
C CYS A 51 -3.95 2.50 -10.23
N VAL A 52 -4.16 1.18 -10.30
CA VAL A 52 -5.06 0.46 -9.40
C VAL A 52 -4.55 0.51 -7.95
N THR A 53 -3.25 0.37 -7.69
CA THR A 53 -2.70 0.48 -6.32
C THR A 53 -2.99 1.87 -5.72
N LEU A 54 -2.80 2.93 -6.49
CA LEU A 54 -3.09 4.31 -6.07
C LEU A 54 -4.58 4.52 -5.73
N LEU A 55 -5.47 3.88 -6.49
CA LEU A 55 -6.91 3.94 -6.22
C LEU A 55 -7.27 3.21 -4.92
N VAL A 56 -6.63 2.07 -4.63
CA VAL A 56 -6.87 1.31 -3.40
C VAL A 56 -6.45 2.12 -2.18
N ASP A 57 -5.25 2.67 -2.17
CA ASP A 57 -4.72 3.54 -1.10
C ASP A 57 -5.61 4.80 -0.89
N GLY A 58 -5.99 5.49 -1.96
CA GLY A 58 -6.87 6.66 -1.82
C GLY A 58 -8.24 6.33 -1.18
N VAL A 59 -8.77 5.13 -1.45
CA VAL A 59 -10.06 4.68 -0.93
C VAL A 59 -9.93 4.13 0.49
N ASP A 60 -8.90 3.35 0.80
CA ASP A 60 -8.81 2.63 2.06
C ASP A 60 -8.66 3.57 3.26
N GLY A 61 -7.89 4.64 3.15
CA GLY A 61 -7.73 5.65 4.20
C GLY A 61 -9.03 6.42 4.43
N THR A 62 -9.81 6.64 3.37
CA THR A 62 -11.15 7.25 3.47
C THR A 62 -12.14 6.32 4.16
N LEU A 63 -12.12 5.02 3.83
CA LEU A 63 -12.95 4.01 4.49
C LEU A 63 -12.53 3.81 5.96
N ALA A 64 -11.24 3.80 6.26
CA ALA A 64 -10.71 3.64 7.61
C ALA A 64 -11.18 4.76 8.54
N ARG A 65 -11.12 6.02 8.06
CA ARG A 65 -11.66 7.19 8.78
C ARG A 65 -13.18 7.10 8.95
N ARG A 66 -13.90 6.74 7.88
CA ARG A 66 -15.37 6.65 7.90
C ARG A 66 -15.90 5.59 8.86
N PHE A 67 -15.23 4.45 8.97
CA PHE A 67 -15.65 3.33 9.82
C PHE A 67 -14.98 3.30 11.19
N ARG A 68 -14.21 4.33 11.56
CA ARG A 68 -13.53 4.41 12.87
C ARG A 68 -12.74 3.13 13.18
N VAL A 69 -12.03 2.58 12.19
CA VAL A 69 -11.42 1.24 12.26
C VAL A 69 -10.51 1.09 13.50
N LYS A 70 -9.77 2.15 13.85
CA LYS A 70 -8.91 2.19 15.05
C LYS A 70 -9.69 2.02 16.36
N ASP A 71 -10.90 2.55 16.44
CA ASP A 71 -11.77 2.44 17.62
C ASP A 71 -12.49 1.07 17.66
N VAL A 72 -12.77 0.49 16.49
CA VAL A 72 -13.53 -0.76 16.31
C VAL A 72 -12.65 -2.01 16.49
N VAL A 73 -11.40 -1.98 16.00
CA VAL A 73 -10.43 -3.09 16.08
C VAL A 73 -9.07 -2.55 16.57
N PRO A 74 -8.96 -2.13 17.85
CA PRO A 74 -7.72 -1.55 18.39
C PRO A 74 -6.59 -2.57 18.54
N THR A 75 -6.90 -3.87 18.43
CA THR A 75 -5.92 -4.96 18.58
C THR A 75 -5.09 -5.20 17.32
N PHE A 76 -5.44 -4.57 16.19
CA PHE A 76 -4.74 -4.73 14.93
C PHE A 76 -4.13 -3.40 14.49
N ASP A 77 -2.85 -3.43 14.10
CA ASP A 77 -2.15 -2.24 13.63
C ASP A 77 -2.39 -2.03 12.14
N GLY A 78 -3.50 -1.36 11.83
CA GLY A 78 -3.83 -0.99 10.46
C GLY A 78 -2.83 -0.03 9.83
N ALA A 79 -2.15 0.81 10.62
CA ALA A 79 -1.18 1.77 10.10
C ALA A 79 0.13 1.06 9.70
N LEU A 80 0.53 0.03 10.44
CA LEU A 80 1.66 -0.80 10.03
C LEU A 80 1.38 -1.55 8.72
N LEU A 81 0.16 -2.10 8.56
CA LEU A 81 -0.26 -2.75 7.32
C LEU A 81 -0.20 -1.77 6.14
N ASP A 82 -0.75 -0.57 6.33
CA ASP A 82 -0.73 0.54 5.35
C ASP A 82 0.70 0.86 4.91
N ASN A 83 1.58 1.17 5.86
CA ASN A 83 2.99 1.48 5.59
C ASN A 83 3.73 0.36 4.85
N MET A 84 3.43 -0.91 5.17
CA MET A 84 4.04 -2.06 4.46
C MET A 84 3.56 -2.13 3.00
N VAL A 85 2.26 -1.94 2.78
CA VAL A 85 1.67 -1.95 1.43
C VAL A 85 2.18 -0.75 0.64
N ASP A 86 2.23 0.43 1.24
CA ASP A 86 2.72 1.66 0.62
C ASP A 86 4.18 1.57 0.24
N TYR A 87 5.05 1.08 1.13
CA TYR A 87 6.45 0.93 0.77
C TYR A 87 6.61 0.01 -0.44
N PHE A 88 5.83 -1.07 -0.48
CA PHE A 88 5.84 -1.97 -1.61
C PHE A 88 5.33 -1.29 -2.90
N THR A 89 4.18 -0.62 -2.87
CA THR A 89 3.51 -0.07 -4.06
C THR A 89 4.08 1.26 -4.54
N TYR A 90 4.58 2.10 -3.64
CA TYR A 90 5.14 3.43 -3.97
C TYR A 90 6.65 3.43 -4.16
N VAL A 91 7.37 2.39 -3.71
CA VAL A 91 8.83 2.38 -3.81
C VAL A 91 9.36 1.16 -4.53
N LEU A 92 9.05 -0.04 -4.05
CA LEU A 92 9.62 -1.25 -4.63
C LEU A 92 9.09 -1.51 -6.04
N VAL A 93 7.77 -1.44 -6.24
CA VAL A 93 7.15 -1.64 -7.56
C VAL A 93 7.67 -0.62 -8.59
N PRO A 94 7.68 0.70 -8.34
CA PRO A 94 8.24 1.66 -9.27
C PRO A 94 9.73 1.44 -9.56
N LEU A 95 10.54 1.09 -8.57
CA LEU A 95 11.97 0.79 -8.80
C LEU A 95 12.16 -0.42 -9.72
N ILE A 96 11.34 -1.46 -9.55
CA ILE A 96 11.35 -2.62 -10.45
C ILE A 96 10.93 -2.19 -11.86
N VAL A 97 9.89 -1.37 -12.00
CA VAL A 97 9.45 -0.86 -13.31
C VAL A 97 10.54 -0.03 -13.97
N VAL A 98 11.19 0.88 -13.23
CA VAL A 98 12.32 1.68 -13.72
C VAL A 98 13.47 0.81 -14.23
N TYR A 99 13.78 -0.27 -13.51
CA TYR A 99 14.79 -1.25 -13.93
C TYR A 99 14.35 -1.99 -15.20
N MET A 100 13.16 -2.56 -15.23
CA MET A 100 12.64 -3.34 -16.35
C MET A 100 12.44 -2.50 -17.63
N ALA A 101 12.13 -1.21 -17.47
CA ALA A 101 11.96 -0.26 -18.57
C ALA A 101 13.27 0.38 -19.03
N GLU A 102 14.41 0.04 -18.44
CA GLU A 102 15.73 0.63 -18.73
C GLU A 102 15.73 2.17 -18.69
N MET A 103 14.94 2.75 -17.77
CA MET A 103 14.70 4.21 -17.72
C MET A 103 15.90 5.00 -17.20
N VAL A 104 16.88 4.33 -16.60
CA VAL A 104 18.06 4.95 -15.96
C VAL A 104 19.33 4.39 -16.61
N PRO A 105 20.33 5.24 -16.92
CA PRO A 105 21.62 4.76 -17.41
C PRO A 105 22.24 3.71 -16.47
N ALA A 106 22.82 2.65 -17.03
CA ALA A 106 23.33 1.51 -16.25
C ALA A 106 24.31 1.90 -15.11
N HIS A 107 25.13 2.93 -15.33
CA HIS A 107 26.09 3.42 -14.33
C HIS A 107 25.43 4.15 -13.13
N LEU A 108 24.18 4.62 -13.29
CA LEU A 108 23.41 5.29 -12.23
C LEU A 108 22.41 4.36 -11.55
N LEU A 109 22.10 3.19 -12.13
CA LEU A 109 21.03 2.30 -11.65
C LEU A 109 21.16 1.98 -10.16
N ILE A 110 22.33 1.53 -9.71
CA ILE A 110 22.57 1.17 -8.31
C ILE A 110 22.44 2.39 -7.40
N ALA A 111 22.91 3.56 -7.84
CA ALA A 111 22.76 4.80 -7.09
C ALA A 111 21.28 5.17 -6.95
N THR A 112 20.51 5.14 -8.04
CA THR A 112 19.07 5.42 -8.03
C THR A 112 18.31 4.47 -7.10
N ILE A 113 18.52 3.16 -7.23
CA ILE A 113 17.88 2.16 -6.35
C ILE A 113 18.24 2.44 -4.89
N THR A 114 19.51 2.72 -4.61
CA THR A 114 19.99 2.95 -3.24
C THR A 114 19.38 4.22 -2.65
N PHE A 115 19.46 5.34 -3.36
CA PHE A 115 18.97 6.62 -2.86
C PHE A 115 17.46 6.59 -2.66
N VAL A 116 16.69 6.11 -3.65
CA VAL A 116 15.23 6.02 -3.54
C VAL A 116 14.83 5.10 -2.39
N SER A 117 15.40 3.89 -2.31
CA SER A 117 15.05 2.94 -1.24
C SER A 117 15.40 3.48 0.15
N LEU A 118 16.61 4.03 0.32
CA LEU A 118 17.05 4.54 1.61
C LEU A 118 16.31 5.82 2.01
N SER A 119 16.15 6.78 1.09
CA SER A 119 15.44 8.03 1.40
C SER A 119 14.01 7.73 1.82
N SER A 120 13.36 6.83 1.11
CA SER A 120 11.98 6.50 1.38
C SER A 120 11.87 5.66 2.66
N ALA A 121 12.86 4.83 3.02
CA ALA A 121 12.87 4.12 4.32
C ALA A 121 12.79 5.03 5.56
N TYR A 122 13.22 6.28 5.45
CA TYR A 122 13.07 7.28 6.52
C TYR A 122 11.71 7.99 6.50
N GLN A 123 11.02 7.98 5.36
CA GLN A 123 9.69 8.55 5.18
C GLN A 123 9.08 8.03 3.87
N PHE A 124 7.98 7.29 4.01
CA PHE A 124 6.98 7.11 2.95
C PHE A 124 5.81 8.01 3.28
#